data_AF-A0A524NUW5-F1
#
_entry.id   AF-A0A524NUW5-F1
#
_cell.length_a   1.000
_cell.length_b   1.000
_cell.length_c   1.000
_cell.angle_alpha   90.00
_cell.angle_beta   90.00
_cell.angle_gamma   90.00
#
_symmetry.space_group_name_H-M   'P 1'
#
loop_
_entity.id
_entity.type
_entity.pdbx_description
1 polymer ?
#
loop_
_entity_poly.entity_id
_entity_poly.type
_entity_poly.pdbx_seq_one_letter_code
_entity_poly.pdbx_strand_id
1 'polypeptide(L)'
;MIRNFILVALRNLWRNRGYASINIFGLAIGLATSIFIFLYVINELSYDRFHEKSDRIYMAWISGMMPTGEVHDAVTAGPMAAAMIADYPEVQQVVRLRKYGGFLVR
;
A
#
# COMPACT_ATOMS: atom_id res chain seq x y z
N MET A 1 -38.24 24.48 -11.33
CA MET A 1 -37.92 25.43 -10.24
C MET A 1 -36.43 25.45 -9.86
N ILE A 2 -35.77 24.30 -9.67
CA ILE A 2 -34.31 24.18 -9.35
C ILE A 2 -33.41 25.00 -10.31
N ARG A 3 -33.73 24.99 -11.61
CA ARG A 3 -33.00 25.75 -12.63
C ARG A 3 -32.92 27.25 -12.33
N ASN A 4 -33.98 27.83 -11.76
CA ASN A 4 -34.02 29.25 -11.44
C ASN A 4 -33.16 29.57 -10.21
N PHE A 5 -33.18 28.69 -9.19
CA PHE A 5 -32.30 28.83 -8.02
C PHE A 5 -30.83 28.73 -8.38
N ILE A 6 -30.45 27.78 -9.26
CA ILE A 6 -29.07 27.63 -9.75
C ILE A 6 -28.62 28.87 -10.52
N LEU A 7 -29.46 29.41 -11.41
CA LEU A 7 -29.16 30.64 -12.16
C LEU A 7 -28.97 31.86 -11.25
N VAL A 8 -29.82 32.03 -10.25
CA VAL A 8 -29.73 33.14 -9.27
C VAL A 8 -28.45 33.00 -8.43
N ALA A 9 -28.12 31.78 -7.97
CA ALA A 9 -26.90 31.51 -7.22
C ALA A 9 -25.64 31.82 -8.04
N LEU A 10 -25.57 31.37 -9.30
CA LEU A 10 -24.45 31.64 -10.21
C LEU A 10 -24.28 33.14 -10.47
N ARG A 11 -25.38 33.86 -10.71
CA ARG A 11 -25.33 35.31 -10.93
C ARG A 11 -24.87 36.08 -9.69
N ASN A 12 -25.23 35.60 -8.49
CA ASN A 12 -24.75 36.17 -7.23
C ASN A 12 -23.26 35.87 -6.99
N LEU A 13 -22.81 34.65 -7.30
CA LEU A 13 -21.39 34.25 -7.29
C LEU A 13 -20.54 35.14 -8.20
N TRP A 14 -21.04 35.40 -9.41
CA TRP A 14 -20.39 36.25 -10.40
C TRP A 14 -20.38 37.73 -10.04
N ARG A 15 -21.27 38.19 -9.16
CA ARG A 15 -21.27 39.57 -8.65
C ARG A 15 -20.25 39.74 -7.52
N ASN A 16 -20.06 38.71 -6.70
CA ASN A 16 -19.16 38.72 -5.54
C ASN A 16 -17.91 37.83 -5.76
N ARG A 17 -17.24 37.96 -6.91
CA ARG A 17 -16.20 37.01 -7.37
C ARG A 17 -15.04 36.84 -6.41
N GLY A 18 -14.52 37.93 -5.82
CA GLY A 18 -13.37 37.85 -4.89
C GLY A 18 -13.68 37.00 -3.66
N TYR A 19 -14.78 37.31 -2.97
CA TYR A 19 -15.22 36.58 -1.78
C TYR A 19 -15.63 35.12 -2.09
N ALA A 20 -16.32 34.91 -3.21
CA ALA A 20 -16.70 33.57 -3.64
C ALA A 20 -15.47 32.71 -3.98
N SER A 21 -14.49 33.27 -4.70
CA SER A 21 -13.25 32.57 -5.04
C SER A 21 -12.51 32.11 -3.79
N ILE A 22 -12.27 32.99 -2.82
CA ILE A 22 -11.53 32.63 -1.59
C ILE A 22 -12.20 31.47 -0.85
N ASN A 23 -13.52 31.52 -0.68
CA ASN A 23 -14.26 30.46 0.01
C ASN A 23 -14.26 29.14 -0.78
N ILE A 24 -14.50 29.19 -2.09
CA ILE A 24 -14.55 27.98 -2.93
C ILE A 24 -13.16 27.34 -3.02
N PHE A 25 -12.10 28.12 -3.22
CA PHE A 25 -10.74 27.59 -3.26
C PHE A 25 -10.31 27.05 -1.90
N GLY A 26 -10.60 27.74 -0.80
CA GLY A 26 -10.29 27.24 0.54
C GLY A 26 -10.96 25.89 0.81
N LEU A 27 -12.26 25.77 0.49
CA LEU A 27 -13.00 24.54 0.66
C LEU A 27 -12.52 23.43 -0.29
N ALA A 28 -12.21 23.77 -1.54
CA ALA A 28 -11.70 22.83 -2.53
C ALA A 28 -10.31 22.28 -2.14
N ILE A 29 -9.40 23.14 -1.65
CA ILE A 29 -8.07 22.72 -1.21
C ILE A 29 -8.16 21.84 0.03
N GLY A 30 -9.04 22.18 0.98
CA GLY A 30 -9.27 21.36 2.17
C GLY A 30 -9.77 19.95 1.81
N LEU A 31 -10.78 19.87 0.93
CA LEU A 31 -11.28 18.61 0.41
C LEU A 31 -10.21 17.83 -0.36
N ALA A 32 -9.50 18.48 -1.29
CA ALA A 32 -8.45 17.84 -2.07
C ALA A 32 -7.37 17.23 -1.17
N THR A 33 -6.88 18.00 -0.19
CA THR A 33 -5.88 17.53 0.78
C THR A 33 -6.38 16.32 1.56
N SER A 34 -7.62 16.35 2.04
CA SER A 34 -8.21 15.23 2.78
C SER A 34 -8.33 13.96 1.93
N ILE A 35 -8.70 14.09 0.65
CA ILE A 35 -8.80 12.97 -0.29
C ILE A 35 -7.42 12.39 -0.59
N PHE A 36 -6.41 13.23 -0.78
CA PHE A 36 -5.04 12.76 -1.02
C PHE A 36 -4.50 11.95 0.16
N ILE A 37 -4.70 12.42 1.40
CA ILE A 37 -4.30 11.68 2.60
C ILE A 37 -5.04 10.34 2.66
N PHE A 38 -6.35 10.34 2.39
CA PHE A 38 -7.14 9.11 2.41
C PHE A 38 -6.67 8.09 1.35
N LEU A 39 -6.40 8.55 0.12
CA LEU A 39 -5.86 7.70 -0.93
C LEU A 39 -4.49 7.14 -0.58
N TYR A 40 -3.62 7.95 0.03
CA TYR A 40 -2.32 7.49 0.52
C TYR A 40 -2.46 6.36 1.55
N VAL A 41 -3.36 6.52 2.53
CA VAL A 41 -3.63 5.50 3.54
C VAL A 41 -4.17 4.22 2.92
N ILE A 42 -5.11 4.32 1.98
CA ILE A 42 -5.63 3.15 1.25
C ILE A 42 -4.49 2.42 0.54
N ASN A 43 -3.65 3.17 -0.16
CA ASN A 43 -2.52 2.62 -0.90
C ASN A 43 -1.56 1.87 0.03
N GLU A 44 -1.16 2.50 1.13
CA GLU A 44 -0.24 1.92 2.12
C GLU A 44 -0.82 0.64 2.73
N LEU A 45 -2.09 0.66 3.13
CA LEU A 45 -2.75 -0.51 3.68
C LEU A 45 -2.92 -1.63 2.65
N SER A 46 -2.90 -1.32 1.35
CA SER A 46 -3.04 -2.30 0.26
C SER A 46 -1.73 -2.84 -0.29
N TYR A 47 -0.59 -2.41 0.23
CA TYR A 47 0.74 -2.70 -0.31
C TYR A 47 0.98 -4.20 -0.58
N ASP A 48 0.63 -5.08 0.36
CA ASP A 48 0.82 -6.54 0.24
C ASP A 48 -0.37 -7.29 -0.40
N ARG A 49 -1.46 -6.59 -0.76
CA ARG A 49 -2.71 -7.21 -1.25
C ARG A 49 -2.84 -7.27 -2.78
N PHE A 50 -1.74 -7.18 -3.51
CA PHE A 50 -1.75 -7.20 -4.97
C PHE A 50 -1.92 -8.61 -5.58
N HIS A 51 -1.70 -9.67 -4.80
CA HIS A 51 -1.91 -11.05 -5.22
C HIS A 51 -3.32 -11.55 -4.83
N GLU A 52 -3.95 -12.36 -5.70
CA GLU A 52 -5.30 -12.92 -5.48
C GLU A 52 -5.44 -13.70 -4.16
N LYS A 53 -4.34 -14.30 -3.67
CA LYS A 53 -4.28 -15.11 -2.44
C LYS A 53 -3.36 -14.49 -1.40
N SER A 54 -3.34 -13.16 -1.30
CA SER A 54 -2.42 -12.42 -0.40
C SER A 54 -2.55 -12.83 1.07
N ASP A 55 -3.72 -13.28 1.49
CA ASP A 55 -4.04 -13.73 2.86
C ASP A 55 -3.27 -14.99 3.30
N ARG A 56 -2.71 -15.74 2.36
CA ARG A 56 -2.01 -17.00 2.60
C ARG A 56 -0.59 -17.04 2.04
N ILE A 57 -0.04 -15.88 1.70
CA ILE A 57 1.34 -15.72 1.24
C ILE A 57 2.13 -15.08 2.38
N TYR A 58 3.21 -15.74 2.81
CA TYR A 58 4.03 -15.29 3.92
C TYR A 58 5.51 -15.30 3.54
N MET A 59 6.28 -14.40 4.15
CA MET A 59 7.74 -14.40 4.07
C MET A 59 8.32 -15.07 5.31
N ALA A 60 9.24 -16.01 5.12
CA ALA A 60 9.93 -16.68 6.22
C ALA A 60 11.05 -15.78 6.76
N TRP A 61 11.09 -15.62 8.08
CA TRP A 61 12.12 -14.85 8.78
C TRP A 61 12.91 -15.75 9.71
N ILE A 62 14.20 -15.42 9.89
CA ILE A 62 15.03 -16.00 10.94
C ILE A 62 15.10 -14.97 12.08
N SER A 63 14.66 -15.41 13.26
CA SER A 63 14.85 -14.71 14.52
C SER A 63 15.72 -15.56 15.43
N GLY A 64 16.82 -15.00 15.94
CA GLY A 64 17.70 -15.71 16.86
C GLY A 64 18.64 -14.80 17.62
N MET A 65 19.19 -15.30 18.72
CA MET A 65 20.18 -14.60 19.53
C MET A 65 21.57 -15.11 19.16
N MET A 66 22.39 -14.21 18.62
CA MET A 66 23.81 -14.48 18.38
C MET A 66 24.64 -13.83 19.49
N PRO A 67 25.90 -14.25 19.70
CA PRO A 67 26.81 -13.58 20.63
C PRO A 67 27.00 -12.08 20.33
N THR A 68 26.75 -11.67 19.09
CA THR A 68 26.86 -10.30 18.59
C THR A 68 25.55 -9.49 18.72
N GLY A 69 24.47 -10.09 19.21
CA GLY A 69 23.16 -9.45 19.37
C GLY A 69 22.01 -10.26 18.76
N GLU A 70 20.81 -9.69 18.84
CA GLU A 70 19.62 -10.24 18.19
C GLU A 70 19.73 -10.09 16.67
N VAL A 71 19.34 -11.15 15.96
CA VAL A 71 19.28 -11.18 14.51
C VAL A 71 17.84 -11.40 14.07
N HIS A 72 17.36 -10.47 13.26
CA HIS A 72 16.10 -10.52 12.54
C HIS A 72 16.38 -10.31 11.07
N ASP A 73 16.40 -11.42 10.30
CA ASP A 73 16.73 -11.37 8.88
C ASP A 73 15.71 -12.16 8.05
N ALA A 74 15.39 -11.67 6.86
CA ALA A 74 14.54 -12.32 5.87
C ALA A 74 15.33 -13.30 4.98
N VAL A 75 16.66 -13.39 5.16
CA VAL A 75 17.51 -14.33 4.43
C VAL A 75 17.52 -15.68 5.13
N THR A 76 16.79 -16.65 4.57
CA THR A 76 16.77 -18.02 5.07
C THR A 76 17.85 -18.91 4.46
N ALA A 77 18.21 -19.98 5.15
CA ALA A 77 19.12 -21.00 4.62
C ALA A 77 18.59 -21.62 3.33
N GLY A 78 19.48 -21.96 2.40
CA GLY A 78 19.11 -22.53 1.11
C GLY A 78 18.17 -23.75 1.13
N PRO A 79 18.38 -24.76 2.01
CA PRO A 79 17.50 -25.93 2.06
C PRO A 79 16.14 -25.66 2.72
N MET A 80 15.93 -24.49 3.33
CA MET A 80 14.70 -24.18 4.08
C MET A 80 13.43 -24.35 3.24
N ALA A 81 13.46 -23.97 1.96
CA ALA A 81 12.31 -24.14 1.09
C ALA A 81 11.93 -25.61 0.85
N ALA A 82 12.94 -26.48 0.68
CA ALA A 82 12.71 -27.91 0.48
C ALA A 82 12.21 -28.56 1.78
N ALA A 83 12.81 -28.20 2.92
CA ALA A 83 12.37 -28.66 4.24
C ALA A 83 10.94 -28.22 4.55
N MET A 84 10.56 -26.97 4.22
CA MET A 84 9.20 -26.49 4.45
C MET A 84 8.13 -27.31 3.73
N ILE A 85 8.38 -27.73 2.49
CA ILE A 85 7.44 -28.58 1.74
C ILE A 85 7.43 -30.02 2.27
N ALA A 86 8.59 -30.53 2.69
CA ALA A 86 8.73 -31.91 3.17
C ALA A 86 8.12 -32.11 4.56
N ASP A 87 8.33 -31.16 5.47
CA ASP A 87 8.01 -31.31 6.89
C ASP A 87 6.63 -30.71 7.25
N TYR A 88 6.11 -29.76 6.46
CA TYR A 88 4.86 -29.06 6.75
C TYR A 88 3.82 -29.23 5.63
N PRO A 89 2.80 -30.10 5.80
CA PRO A 89 1.80 -30.37 4.77
C PRO A 89 0.89 -29.18 4.47
N GLU A 90 0.83 -28.16 5.34
CA GLU A 90 0.06 -26.92 5.10
C GLU A 90 0.72 -26.03 4.03
N VAL A 91 2.02 -26.20 3.80
CA VAL A 91 2.80 -25.41 2.84
C VAL A 91 2.60 -25.98 1.43
N GLN A 92 1.71 -25.36 0.66
CA GLN A 92 1.40 -25.82 -0.70
C GLN A 92 2.48 -25.50 -1.73
N GLN A 93 3.11 -24.33 -1.61
CA GLN A 93 4.10 -23.83 -2.58
C GLN A 93 5.12 -22.96 -1.87
N VAL A 94 6.38 -23.02 -2.31
CA VAL A 94 7.47 -22.16 -1.82
C VAL A 94 8.22 -21.58 -3.00
N VAL A 95 8.56 -20.30 -2.90
CA VAL A 95 9.43 -19.59 -3.85
C VAL A 95 10.61 -19.01 -3.08
N ARG A 96 11.80 -19.11 -3.65
CA ARG A 96 13.01 -18.48 -3.12
C ARG A 96 13.36 -17.26 -3.96
N LEU A 97 13.50 -16.12 -3.31
CA LEU A 97 13.99 -14.90 -3.92
C LEU A 97 15.47 -14.76 -3.58
N ARG A 98 16.31 -14.48 -4.58
CA ARG A 98 17.74 -14.21 -4.38
C ARG A 98 18.10 -12.92 -5.08
N LYS A 99 18.66 -11.96 -4.34
CA LYS A 99 19.00 -10.63 -4.87
C LYS A 99 20.18 -10.66 -5.86
N TYR A 100 20.98 -11.73 -5.85
CA TYR A 100 22.15 -11.94 -6.73
C TYR A 100 22.19 -13.41 -7.20
N GLY A 101 22.23 -13.69 -8.52
CA GLY A 101 22.36 -15.08 -8.97
C GLY A 101 21.96 -15.45 -10.40
N GLY A 102 22.35 -14.68 -11.41
CA GLY A 102 22.31 -15.13 -12.81
C GLY A 102 23.38 -16.19 -13.17
N PHE A 103 24.12 -16.73 -12.20
CA PHE A 103 25.09 -17.80 -12.46
C PHE A 103 24.46 -19.15 -12.15
N LEU A 104 23.94 -19.78 -13.20
CA LEU A 104 23.76 -21.22 -13.26
C LEU A 104 25.15 -21.86 -13.13
N VAL A 105 25.47 -22.39 -11.94
CA VAL A 105 26.55 -23.36 -11.83
C VAL A 105 25.97 -24.68 -12.34
N ARG A 106 26.33 -25.01 -13.58
CA ARG A 106 26.09 -26.31 -14.21
C ARG A 106 27.00 -27.37 -13.61
#